data_AF-A0A4P9YT88-F1
#
_entry.id   AF-A0A4P9YT88-F1
#
_cell.length_a   1.000
_cell.length_b   1.000
_cell.length_c   1.000
_cell.angle_alpha   90.00
_cell.angle_beta   90.00
_cell.angle_gamma   90.00
#
_symmetry.space_group_name_H-M   'P 1'
#
loop_
_entity.id
_entity.type
_entity.pdbx_description
1 polymer ?
#
loop_
_entity_poly.entity_id
_entity_poly.type
_entity_poly.pdbx_seq_one_letter_code
_entity_poly.pdbx_strand_id
1 'polypeptide(L)'
;LMRMARFVRDLDEDERTLTWEQRVAKRYYDQLFKEYCLADLRYYREGKVAMRWRTKHEVVHGKGKFVCGSIHCDKKEDLTSWEVNFAYMEEGTRKNTLVKLRTCPRCSDKLNYRKR
;
A
#
# COMPACT_ATOMS: atom_id res chain seq x y z
N LEU A 1 11.96 18.23 -32.48
CA LEU A 1 10.59 18.64 -32.07
C LEU A 1 10.17 17.79 -30.88
N MET A 2 10.24 18.40 -29.71
CA MET A 2 10.02 17.81 -28.39
C MET A 2 8.52 17.72 -28.09
N ARG A 3 8.02 16.54 -27.71
CA ARG A 3 6.85 16.40 -26.82
C ARG A 3 7.08 15.19 -25.90
N MET A 4 7.90 15.41 -24.87
CA MET A 4 7.86 14.57 -23.67
C MET A 4 6.53 14.87 -22.97
N ALA A 5 5.58 13.93 -23.04
CA ALA A 5 4.42 13.96 -22.15
C ALA A 5 4.92 13.78 -20.70
N ARG A 6 4.99 14.90 -19.95
CA ARG A 6 5.38 14.92 -18.55
C ARG A 6 4.24 14.29 -17.73
N PHE A 7 4.29 12.97 -17.57
CA PHE A 7 3.30 12.16 -16.84
C PHE A 7 3.48 12.19 -15.31
N VAL A 8 4.44 12.98 -14.81
CA VAL A 8 4.64 13.21 -13.39
C VAL A 8 4.03 14.57 -13.07
N ARG A 9 2.77 14.56 -12.61
CA ARG A 9 2.24 15.71 -11.88
C ARG A 9 3.00 15.83 -10.57
N ASP A 10 3.56 17.00 -10.33
CA ASP A 10 3.99 17.42 -9.00
C ASP A 10 2.79 17.34 -8.06
N LEU A 11 2.99 16.70 -6.91
CA LEU A 11 1.91 16.39 -5.95
C LEU A 11 1.49 17.64 -5.14
N ASP A 12 2.04 18.80 -5.48
CA ASP A 12 1.89 20.08 -4.77
C ASP A 12 1.17 21.17 -5.61
N GLU A 13 0.51 20.83 -6.74
CA GLU A 13 -0.42 21.77 -7.39
C GLU A 13 -1.72 21.90 -6.57
N ASP A 14 -2.05 23.13 -6.15
CA ASP A 14 -3.27 23.46 -5.39
C ASP A 14 -4.51 22.90 -6.12
N GLU A 15 -5.34 22.09 -5.44
CA GLU A 15 -6.49 21.39 -6.06
C GLU A 15 -7.46 22.35 -6.78
N ARG A 16 -7.42 23.65 -6.43
CA ARG A 16 -8.22 24.73 -7.02
C ARG A 16 -7.75 25.18 -8.40
N THR A 17 -6.51 24.89 -8.81
CA THR A 17 -6.00 25.22 -10.15
C THR A 17 -6.23 24.10 -11.16
N LEU A 18 -6.62 22.91 -10.70
CA LEU A 18 -6.88 21.75 -11.53
C LEU A 18 -8.27 21.82 -12.20
N THR A 19 -8.33 21.48 -13.49
CA THR A 19 -9.60 21.26 -14.19
C THR A 19 -10.38 20.09 -13.56
N TRP A 20 -11.68 20.02 -13.83
CA TRP A 20 -12.57 18.98 -13.29
C TRP A 20 -12.04 17.56 -13.56
N GLU A 21 -11.63 17.28 -14.79
CA GLU A 21 -11.08 15.99 -15.21
C GLU A 21 -9.79 15.66 -14.45
N GLN A 22 -8.96 16.68 -14.23
CA GLN A 22 -7.70 16.53 -13.50
C GLN A 22 -7.93 16.26 -12.01
N ARG A 23 -8.98 16.84 -11.40
CA ARG A 23 -9.41 16.58 -10.02
C ARG A 23 -9.96 15.16 -9.85
N VAL A 24 -10.78 14.70 -10.80
CA VAL A 24 -11.28 13.32 -10.82
C VAL A 24 -10.13 12.32 -10.91
N ALA A 25 -9.17 12.57 -11.83
CA ALA A 25 -7.98 11.73 -11.96
C ALA A 25 -7.13 11.74 -10.66
N LYS A 26 -6.91 12.90 -10.05
CA LYS A 26 -6.16 13.01 -8.78
C LYS A 26 -6.81 12.20 -7.67
N ARG A 27 -8.13 12.34 -7.48
CA ARG A 27 -8.89 11.57 -6.46
C ARG A 27 -8.79 10.07 -6.71
N TYR A 28 -8.90 9.64 -7.96
CA TYR A 28 -8.73 8.24 -8.33
C TYR A 28 -7.33 7.71 -7.95
N TYR A 29 -6.28 8.46 -8.29
CA TYR A 29 -4.91 8.10 -7.92
C TYR A 29 -4.69 8.08 -6.40
N ASP A 30 -5.16 9.11 -5.68
CA ASP A 30 -5.05 9.21 -4.21
C ASP A 30 -5.74 8.02 -3.51
N GLN A 31 -6.89 7.59 -4.02
CA GLN A 31 -7.60 6.40 -3.53
C GLN A 31 -6.80 5.12 -3.79
N LEU A 32 -6.19 4.98 -4.97
CA LEU A 32 -5.33 3.85 -5.33
C LEU A 32 -4.09 3.73 -4.43
N PHE A 33 -3.49 4.86 -4.04
CA PHE A 33 -2.35 4.89 -3.12
C PHE A 33 -2.72 4.36 -1.73
N LYS A 34 -3.96 4.60 -1.28
CA LYS A 34 -4.44 4.25 0.06
C LYS A 34 -5.25 2.95 0.12
N GLU A 35 -5.34 2.18 -0.96
CA GLU A 35 -6.13 0.94 -0.97
C GLU A 35 -5.43 -0.21 -0.24
N TYR A 36 -4.12 -0.42 -0.48
CA TYR A 36 -3.35 -1.55 0.08
C TYR A 36 -2.08 -1.07 0.81
N CYS A 37 -1.80 -1.72 1.94
CA CYS A 37 -0.55 -1.62 2.68
C CYS A 37 0.48 -2.66 2.22
N LEU A 38 1.72 -2.50 2.70
CA LEU A 38 2.77 -3.51 2.66
C LEU A 38 3.14 -3.92 4.08
N ALA A 39 3.70 -5.12 4.22
CA ALA A 39 4.16 -5.67 5.49
C ALA A 39 5.61 -6.16 5.42
N ASP A 40 6.39 -5.86 6.45
CA ASP A 40 7.62 -6.59 6.75
C ASP A 40 7.29 -7.79 7.64
N LEU A 41 7.61 -8.98 7.14
CA LEU A 41 7.32 -10.26 7.76
C LEU A 41 8.60 -10.99 8.18
N ARG A 42 9.76 -10.32 8.28
CA ARG A 42 11.02 -10.98 8.68
C ARG A 42 10.97 -11.51 10.12
N TYR A 43 10.39 -10.73 11.04
CA TYR A 43 10.32 -11.04 12.47
C TYR A 43 8.98 -11.65 12.90
N TYR A 44 8.25 -12.26 11.96
CA TYR A 44 6.93 -12.84 12.20
C TYR A 44 6.92 -13.91 13.31
N ARG A 45 8.03 -14.64 13.47
CA ARG A 45 8.20 -15.66 14.54
C ARG A 45 8.20 -15.05 15.94
N GLU A 46 8.64 -13.80 16.07
CA GLU A 46 8.59 -13.01 17.31
C GLU A 46 7.22 -12.34 17.52
N GLY A 47 6.26 -12.50 16.60
CA GLY A 47 4.98 -11.79 16.62
C GLY A 47 5.07 -10.34 16.15
N LYS A 48 6.21 -9.94 15.57
CA LYS A 48 6.45 -8.57 15.09
C LYS A 48 6.15 -8.49 13.60
N VAL A 49 5.16 -7.67 13.25
CA VAL A 49 4.81 -7.34 11.87
C VAL A 49 4.75 -5.83 11.74
N ALA A 50 5.63 -5.26 10.91
CA ALA A 50 5.59 -3.84 10.60
C ALA A 50 4.79 -3.62 9.32
N MET A 51 3.98 -2.58 9.29
CA MET A 51 3.14 -2.24 8.14
C MET A 51 3.31 -0.77 7.77
N ARG A 52 3.15 -0.46 6.48
CA ARG A 52 3.10 0.91 5.97
C ARG A 52 2.29 1.01 4.68
N TRP A 53 1.88 2.23 4.34
CA TRP A 53 1.34 2.53 3.02
C TRP A 53 2.39 2.37 1.92
N ARG A 54 1.92 2.12 0.71
CA ARG A 54 2.75 2.00 -0.48
C ARG A 54 3.28 3.36 -0.93
N THR A 55 4.49 3.37 -1.45
CA THR A 55 5.06 4.51 -2.15
C THR A 55 4.51 4.62 -3.57
N LYS A 56 4.70 5.79 -4.20
CA LYS A 56 4.30 6.01 -5.59
C LYS A 56 4.88 4.96 -6.55
N HIS A 57 6.18 4.71 -6.41
CA HIS A 57 6.91 3.74 -7.19
C HIS A 57 6.32 2.32 -7.04
N GLU A 58 6.03 1.89 -5.82
CA GLU A 58 5.46 0.57 -5.53
C GLU A 58 4.07 0.37 -6.13
N VAL A 59 3.22 1.40 -6.12
CA VAL A 59 1.89 1.33 -6.74
C VAL A 59 2.00 1.17 -8.25
N VAL A 60 2.86 1.95 -8.90
CA VAL A 60 3.11 1.85 -10.36
C VAL A 60 3.60 0.45 -10.74
N HIS A 61 4.46 -0.16 -9.92
CA HIS A 61 4.96 -1.52 -10.14
C HIS A 61 4.00 -2.62 -9.65
N GLY A 62 2.82 -2.26 -9.15
CA GLY A 62 1.80 -3.22 -8.71
C GLY A 62 2.11 -3.95 -7.39
N LYS A 63 3.10 -3.51 -6.60
CA LYS A 63 3.41 -4.10 -5.30
C LYS A 63 2.21 -4.02 -4.36
N GLY A 64 1.90 -5.10 -3.66
CA GLY A 64 0.74 -5.21 -2.75
C GLY A 64 -0.62 -5.35 -3.42
N LYS A 65 -0.73 -5.24 -4.76
CA LYS A 65 -1.98 -5.49 -5.51
C LYS A 65 -1.84 -6.64 -6.49
N PHE A 66 -0.82 -6.61 -7.35
CA PHE A 66 -0.51 -7.66 -8.34
C PHE A 66 0.75 -8.46 -7.99
N VAL A 67 1.53 -7.96 -7.02
CA VAL A 67 2.67 -8.66 -6.41
C VAL A 67 2.40 -8.75 -4.91
N CYS A 68 2.90 -9.79 -4.26
CA CYS A 68 2.79 -9.99 -2.82
C CYS A 68 3.15 -8.70 -2.04
N GLY A 69 2.29 -8.37 -1.08
CA GLY A 69 2.42 -7.22 -0.19
C GLY A 69 3.49 -7.37 0.89
N SER A 70 4.18 -8.51 0.96
CA SER A 70 5.39 -8.61 1.76
C SER A 70 6.54 -7.91 1.04
N ILE A 71 7.22 -7.00 1.74
CA ILE A 71 8.29 -6.16 1.18
C ILE A 71 9.37 -7.03 0.52
N HIS A 72 9.72 -8.16 1.15
CA HIS A 72 10.76 -9.09 0.70
C HIS A 72 10.23 -10.28 -0.12
N CYS A 73 9.11 -10.13 -0.85
CA CYS A 73 8.55 -11.20 -1.67
C CYS A 73 7.98 -10.68 -2.99
N ASP A 74 8.35 -11.31 -4.10
CA ASP A 74 7.92 -10.89 -5.44
C ASP A 74 7.00 -11.90 -6.15
N LYS A 75 6.39 -12.84 -5.39
CA LYS A 75 5.38 -13.77 -5.94
C LYS A 75 4.16 -12.99 -6.42
N LYS A 76 3.63 -13.34 -7.59
CA LYS A 76 2.49 -12.67 -8.25
C LYS A 76 1.21 -13.52 -8.28
N GLU A 77 1.34 -14.81 -8.00
CA GLU A 77 0.25 -15.79 -8.08
C GLU A 77 -0.38 -16.04 -6.70
N ASP A 78 -1.62 -16.55 -6.71
CA ASP A 78 -2.38 -16.99 -5.53
C ASP A 78 -2.48 -15.93 -4.42
N LEU A 79 -2.66 -14.67 -4.81
CA LEU A 79 -2.66 -13.55 -3.88
C LEU A 79 -4.02 -13.39 -3.18
N THR A 80 -4.04 -13.59 -1.87
CA THR A 80 -5.21 -13.41 -1.00
C THR A 80 -5.19 -12.04 -0.33
N SER A 81 -6.35 -11.37 -0.30
CA SER A 81 -6.55 -10.12 0.44
C SER A 81 -6.94 -10.39 1.88
N TRP A 82 -6.34 -9.65 2.80
CA TRP A 82 -6.57 -9.72 4.24
C TRP A 82 -6.93 -8.33 4.76
N GLU A 83 -7.86 -8.28 5.71
CA GLU A 83 -8.08 -7.09 6.51
C GLU A 83 -7.37 -7.28 7.85
N VAL A 84 -6.45 -6.37 8.16
CA VAL A 84 -5.61 -6.46 9.35
C VAL A 84 -5.72 -5.18 10.16
N ASN A 85 -5.79 -5.35 11.48
CA ASN A 85 -5.75 -4.22 12.39
C ASN A 85 -4.32 -3.64 12.41
N PHE A 86 -4.20 -2.38 12.02
CA PHE A 86 -2.99 -1.59 12.08
C PHE A 86 -3.07 -0.62 13.26
N ALA A 87 -2.31 -0.94 14.30
CA ALA A 87 -2.12 -0.04 15.44
C ALA A 87 -0.98 0.94 15.15
N TYR A 88 -1.21 2.22 15.37
CA TYR A 88 -0.22 3.29 15.19
C TYR A 88 -0.33 4.33 16.30
N MET A 89 0.73 5.11 16.51
CA MET A 89 0.73 6.23 17.45
C MET A 89 0.52 7.53 16.68
N GLU A 90 -0.44 8.33 17.11
CA GLU A 90 -0.71 9.66 16.59
C GLU A 90 -0.88 10.60 17.79
N GLU A 91 -0.05 11.63 17.87
CA GLU A 91 -0.06 12.61 18.98
C GLU A 91 0.01 11.96 20.38
N GLY A 92 0.84 10.92 20.52
CA GLY A 92 0.97 10.18 21.79
C GLY A 92 -0.21 9.25 22.12
N THR A 93 -1.24 9.20 21.27
CA THR A 93 -2.39 8.31 21.44
C THR A 93 -2.29 7.11 20.51
N ARG A 94 -2.52 5.91 21.04
CA ARG A 94 -2.61 4.69 20.22
C ARG A 94 -3.94 4.65 19.49
N LYS A 95 -3.88 4.62 18.16
CA LYS A 95 -5.03 4.47 17.27
C LYS A 95 -4.95 3.14 16.52
N ASN A 96 -6.11 2.65 16.11
CA ASN A 96 -6.25 1.43 15.33
C ASN A 96 -7.05 1.73 14.06
N THR A 97 -6.68 1.11 12.96
CA THR A 97 -7.46 1.17 11.71
C THR A 97 -7.36 -0.16 10.98
N LEU A 98 -8.42 -0.54 10.26
CA LEU A 98 -8.39 -1.72 9.39
C LEU A 98 -7.73 -1.34 8.07
N VAL A 99 -6.68 -2.06 7.70
CA VAL A 99 -5.99 -1.89 6.42
C VAL A 99 -6.05 -3.18 5.61
N LYS A 100 -6.03 -3.04 4.28
CA LYS A 100 -6.00 -4.18 3.37
C LYS A 100 -4.55 -4.56 3.04
N LEU A 101 -4.23 -5.85 3.14
CA LEU A 101 -2.94 -6.42 2.77
C LEU A 101 -3.18 -7.60 1.81
N ARG A 102 -2.52 -7.60 0.65
CA ARG A 102 -2.63 -8.73 -0.29
C ARG A 102 -1.35 -9.56 -0.29
N THR A 103 -1.40 -10.84 0.02
CA THR A 103 -0.19 -11.68 0.14
C THR A 103 -0.36 -13.06 -0.48
N CYS A 104 0.74 -13.69 -0.89
CA CYS A 104 0.75 -15.09 -1.36
C CYS A 104 0.58 -16.07 -0.18
N PRO A 105 0.36 -17.38 -0.41
CA PRO A 105 0.08 -18.34 0.64
C PRO A 105 1.17 -18.40 1.72
N ARG A 106 2.44 -18.48 1.31
CA ARG A 106 3.59 -18.48 2.24
C ARG A 106 3.64 -17.24 3.14
N CYS A 107 3.29 -16.07 2.61
CA CYS A 107 3.29 -14.82 3.37
C CYS A 107 2.00 -14.67 4.21
N SER A 108 0.90 -15.28 3.79
CA SER A 108 -0.33 -15.40 4.58
C SER A 108 -0.09 -16.25 5.83
N ASP A 109 0.65 -17.35 5.71
CA ASP A 109 1.03 -18.18 6.86
C ASP A 109 1.90 -17.39 7.85
N LYS A 110 2.86 -16.61 7.35
CA LYS A 110 3.70 -15.73 8.19
C LYS A 110 2.87 -14.66 8.89
N LEU A 111 1.95 -14.03 8.17
CA LEU A 111 1.07 -12.98 8.70
C LEU A 111 0.19 -13.50 9.85
N ASN A 112 -0.24 -14.75 9.78
CA ASN A 112 -1.15 -15.38 10.73
C ASN A 112 -0.46 -16.35 11.72
N TYR A 113 0.88 -16.36 11.76
CA TYR A 113 1.67 -17.37 12.46
C TYR A 113 1.32 -17.54 13.96
N ARG A 114 0.94 -16.46 14.65
CA ARG A 114 0.54 -16.49 16.07
C ARG A 114 -0.97 -16.28 16.30
N LYS A 115 -1.78 -16.34 15.25
CA LYS A 115 -3.24 -16.16 15.32
C LYS A 115 -4.00 -17.49 15.19
N ARG A 116 -3.29 -18.59 14.94
CA ARG A 116 -3.82 -19.95 15.00
C ARG A 116 -3.62 -20.54 16.38
#